data_AF-A0A959APZ2-F1
#
_entry.id   AF-A0A959APZ2-F1
#
_cell.length_a   1.000
_cell.length_b   1.000
_cell.length_c   1.000
_cell.angle_alpha   90.00
_cell.angle_beta   90.00
_cell.angle_gamma   90.00
#
_symmetry.space_group_name_H-M   'P 1'
#
loop_
_entity.id
_entity.type
_entity.pdbx_description
1 polymer ?
#
loop_
_entity_poly.entity_id
_entity_poly.type
_entity_poly.pdbx_seq_one_letter_code
_entity_poly.pdbx_strand_id
1 'polypeptide(L)'
;MAGRGTRLRPHTLTVPKPLIPVAGKPIIQRLVESLATAYDGPIDEIAYIVGDFGSEVEKELVSIAEALGAKGRIYHQEKALGVGHAIHCAGDSLSGRCMIAFADTLFKADFKFNAAEDGFIWVQKVKDPSSFGVVKLDHTGVVSEFIEKPAKPVSDLAIVGLYYLREGEKLRDALQHIIKQEIREKNEYQLTTALEHLKNNGVRFRTGEIEEWLDCGNKEAILHSNERMLEIHRDNGLVAGNAVVENSIIIEPCYIGENAVIRNAVVGPYVSVGHNSTVENTVITNSIIQNKSQIKNAVLDSSMVGNSSRYIGSRDELNLGDFSNFSRR
;
A
#
# COMPACT_ATOMS: atom_id res chain seq x y z
N MET A 1 10.03 3.51 -1.17
CA MET A 1 9.43 2.87 -2.36
C MET A 1 10.46 2.15 -3.23
N ALA A 2 11.62 1.76 -2.69
CA ALA A 2 12.79 1.32 -3.48
C ALA A 2 12.86 -0.19 -3.75
N GLY A 3 11.86 -0.98 -3.33
CA GLY A 3 11.79 -2.42 -3.60
C GLY A 3 11.34 -2.72 -5.03
N ARG A 4 11.94 -3.72 -5.68
CA ARG A 4 11.63 -4.12 -7.08
C ARG A 4 10.29 -4.85 -7.27
N GLY A 5 9.52 -5.07 -6.19
CA GLY A 5 8.16 -5.66 -6.24
C GLY A 5 8.06 -7.03 -6.92
N THR A 6 9.10 -7.87 -6.88
CA THR A 6 9.23 -9.06 -7.74
C THR A 6 8.11 -10.09 -7.58
N ARG A 7 7.54 -10.24 -6.37
CA ARG A 7 6.42 -11.14 -6.07
C ARG A 7 5.10 -10.78 -6.77
N LEU A 8 5.00 -9.56 -7.29
CA LEU A 8 3.82 -9.05 -8.00
C LEU A 8 4.02 -8.97 -9.51
N ARG A 9 5.14 -9.48 -10.02
CA ARG A 9 5.32 -9.59 -11.47
C ARG A 9 4.21 -10.50 -12.03
N PRO A 10 3.60 -10.15 -13.18
CA PRO A 10 4.07 -9.14 -14.15
C PRO A 10 3.69 -7.68 -13.85
N HIS A 11 2.83 -7.40 -12.88
CA HIS A 11 2.26 -6.05 -12.64
C HIS A 11 3.28 -4.99 -12.21
N THR A 12 4.43 -5.42 -11.69
CA THR A 12 5.50 -4.53 -11.22
C THR A 12 6.69 -4.41 -12.18
N LEU A 13 6.53 -4.81 -13.44
CA LEU A 13 7.60 -4.67 -14.44
C LEU A 13 7.85 -3.21 -14.84
N THR A 14 6.77 -2.45 -15.02
CA THR A 14 6.81 -1.04 -15.47
C THR A 14 6.15 -0.10 -14.47
N VAL A 15 5.44 -0.62 -13.47
CA VAL A 15 4.72 0.16 -12.46
C VAL A 15 5.32 -0.16 -11.08
N PRO A 16 5.71 0.84 -10.28
CA PRO A 16 6.12 0.61 -8.90
C PRO A 16 4.98 -0.02 -8.09
N LYS A 17 5.30 -0.93 -7.16
CA LYS A 17 4.30 -1.57 -6.28
C LYS A 17 3.33 -0.55 -5.62
N PRO A 18 3.80 0.58 -5.06
CA PRO A 18 2.91 1.56 -4.43
C PRO A 18 1.89 2.22 -5.36
N LEU A 19 2.13 2.18 -6.68
CA LEU A 19 1.22 2.75 -7.69
C LEU A 19 0.22 1.73 -8.24
N ILE A 20 0.25 0.47 -7.79
CA ILE A 20 -0.77 -0.50 -8.16
C ILE A 20 -2.12 -0.05 -7.57
N PRO A 21 -3.19 0.03 -8.39
CA PRO A 21 -4.49 0.44 -7.90
C PRO A 21 -5.15 -0.67 -7.09
N VAL A 22 -5.72 -0.28 -5.95
CA VAL A 22 -6.56 -1.10 -5.08
C VAL A 22 -7.88 -0.34 -4.92
N ALA A 23 -9.01 -0.95 -5.21
CA ALA A 23 -10.32 -0.28 -5.21
C ALA A 23 -10.30 1.05 -6.01
N GLY A 24 -9.61 1.08 -7.14
CA GLY A 24 -9.58 2.24 -8.03
C GLY A 24 -8.54 3.34 -7.76
N LYS A 25 -7.84 3.31 -6.61
CA LYS A 25 -6.77 4.28 -6.31
C LYS A 25 -5.44 3.58 -6.03
N PRO A 26 -4.29 4.18 -6.41
CA PRO A 26 -2.97 3.73 -5.98
C PRO A 26 -2.85 3.47 -4.48
N ILE A 27 -2.11 2.44 -4.07
CA ILE A 27 -1.83 2.15 -2.65
C ILE A 27 -1.26 3.38 -1.94
N ILE A 28 -0.28 4.05 -2.56
CA ILE A 28 0.34 5.24 -1.96
C ILE A 28 -0.63 6.41 -1.82
N GLN A 29 -1.50 6.63 -2.82
CA GLN A 29 -2.50 7.69 -2.76
C GLN A 29 -3.46 7.44 -1.58
N ARG A 30 -3.95 6.21 -1.44
CA ARG A 30 -4.83 5.85 -0.31
C ARG A 30 -4.13 6.02 1.03
N LEU A 31 -2.87 5.62 1.11
CA LEU A 31 -2.08 5.79 2.32
C LEU A 31 -1.97 7.27 2.71
N VAL A 32 -1.57 8.14 1.79
CA VAL A 32 -1.41 9.57 2.12
C VAL A 32 -2.75 10.26 2.42
N GLU A 33 -3.84 9.91 1.72
CA GLU A 33 -5.19 10.41 2.01
C GLU A 33 -5.65 9.99 3.42
N SER A 34 -5.41 8.73 3.81
CA SER A 34 -5.74 8.23 5.16
C SER A 34 -4.93 8.94 6.24
N LEU A 35 -3.64 9.18 6.02
CA LEU A 35 -2.80 9.91 6.97
C LEU A 35 -3.17 11.39 7.05
N ALA A 36 -3.54 12.01 5.93
CA ALA A 36 -4.04 13.38 5.90
C ALA A 36 -5.36 13.53 6.67
N THR A 37 -6.25 12.54 6.58
CA THR A 37 -7.51 12.53 7.32
C THR A 37 -7.30 12.31 8.83
N ALA A 38 -6.27 11.54 9.18
CA ALA A 38 -5.92 11.20 10.56
C ALA A 38 -5.29 12.35 11.36
N TYR A 39 -4.61 13.27 10.67
CA TYR A 39 -3.85 14.32 11.29
C TYR A 39 -4.64 15.63 11.27
N ASP A 40 -4.96 16.17 12.45
CA ASP A 40 -5.73 17.41 12.61
C ASP A 40 -4.97 18.69 12.19
N GLY A 41 -3.76 18.58 11.63
CA GLY A 41 -2.92 19.71 11.23
C GLY A 41 -2.66 19.76 9.72
N PRO A 42 -2.08 20.86 9.21
CA PRO A 42 -1.71 20.96 7.81
C PRO A 42 -0.55 20.01 7.49
N ILE A 43 -0.59 19.40 6.30
CA ILE A 43 0.55 18.69 5.72
C ILE A 43 1.25 19.66 4.78
N ASP A 44 2.39 20.18 5.21
CA ASP A 44 3.16 21.13 4.41
C ASP A 44 3.87 20.44 3.23
N GLU A 45 4.31 19.20 3.45
CA GLU A 45 5.16 18.46 2.51
C GLU A 45 4.97 16.95 2.61
N ILE A 46 5.01 16.27 1.45
CA ILE A 46 5.09 14.82 1.35
C ILE A 46 6.36 14.46 0.58
N ALA A 47 7.30 13.83 1.28
CA ALA A 47 8.56 13.37 0.72
C ALA A 47 8.47 11.90 0.30
N TYR A 48 8.68 11.64 -0.98
CA TYR A 48 8.69 10.30 -1.57
C TYR A 48 10.12 9.82 -1.80
N ILE A 49 10.47 8.70 -1.18
CA ILE A 49 11.77 8.05 -1.41
C ILE A 49 11.61 6.95 -2.46
N VAL A 50 12.10 7.23 -3.67
CA VAL A 50 11.98 6.38 -4.87
C VAL A 50 13.29 5.67 -5.19
N GLY A 51 13.17 4.51 -5.86
CA GLY A 51 14.28 3.96 -6.65
C GLY A 51 14.24 4.52 -8.08
N ASP A 52 14.94 3.87 -9.01
CA ASP A 52 14.90 4.25 -10.43
C ASP A 52 13.60 3.76 -11.11
N PHE A 53 12.62 4.65 -11.19
CA PHE A 53 11.30 4.39 -11.81
C PHE A 53 10.90 5.41 -12.90
N GLY A 54 11.78 6.36 -13.21
CA GLY A 54 11.58 7.36 -14.26
C GLY A 54 10.68 8.55 -13.87
N SER A 55 10.74 9.59 -14.71
CA SER A 55 10.12 10.91 -14.43
C SER A 55 8.59 10.92 -14.44
N GLU A 56 7.93 9.97 -15.11
CA GLU A 56 6.47 9.88 -15.14
C GLU A 56 5.91 9.52 -13.76
N VAL A 57 6.52 8.52 -13.10
CA VAL A 57 6.20 8.10 -11.73
C VAL A 57 6.40 9.24 -10.75
N GLU A 58 7.50 9.98 -10.88
CA GLU A 58 7.79 11.14 -10.02
C GLU A 58 6.74 12.24 -10.15
N LYS A 59 6.32 12.55 -11.38
CA LYS A 59 5.24 13.51 -11.63
C LYS A 59 3.91 13.06 -11.03
N GLU A 60 3.58 11.77 -11.16
CA GLU A 60 2.38 11.20 -10.56
C GLU A 60 2.41 11.34 -9.02
N LEU A 61 3.54 11.00 -8.39
CA LEU A 61 3.72 11.16 -6.94
C LEU A 61 3.60 12.62 -6.48
N VAL A 62 4.21 13.56 -7.19
CA VAL A 62 4.08 14.99 -6.88
C VAL A 62 2.62 15.44 -7.00
N SER A 63 1.91 15.00 -8.05
CA SER A 63 0.49 15.34 -8.23
C SER A 63 -0.41 14.80 -7.11
N ILE A 64 -0.08 13.62 -6.55
CA ILE A 64 -0.78 13.05 -5.38
C ILE A 64 -0.62 13.95 -4.16
N ALA A 65 0.58 14.50 -3.92
CA ALA A 65 0.81 15.43 -2.81
C ALA A 65 0.09 16.78 -3.02
N GLU A 66 0.17 17.32 -4.24
CA GLU A 66 -0.49 18.58 -4.60
C GLU A 66 -2.02 18.49 -4.47
N ALA A 67 -2.61 17.34 -4.80
CA ALA A 67 -4.05 17.10 -4.61
C ALA A 67 -4.50 17.15 -3.14
N LEU A 68 -3.57 16.98 -2.20
CA LEU A 68 -3.79 17.14 -0.76
C LEU A 68 -3.41 18.54 -0.25
N GLY A 69 -3.00 19.45 -1.14
CA GLY A 69 -2.52 20.79 -0.78
C GLY A 69 -1.11 20.81 -0.20
N ALA A 70 -0.35 19.72 -0.30
CA ALA A 70 1.02 19.60 0.20
C ALA A 70 2.05 19.75 -0.91
N LYS A 71 3.27 20.17 -0.56
CA LYS A 71 4.41 20.15 -1.50
C LYS A 71 4.91 18.72 -1.72
N GLY A 72 4.94 18.25 -2.96
CA GLY A 72 5.61 16.99 -3.29
C GLY A 72 7.13 17.14 -3.38
N ARG A 73 7.90 16.28 -2.70
CA ARG A 73 9.35 16.15 -2.91
C ARG A 73 9.74 14.73 -3.26
N ILE A 74 10.70 14.62 -4.18
CA ILE A 74 11.27 13.34 -4.58
C ILE A 74 12.70 13.25 -4.05
N TYR A 75 13.00 12.13 -3.39
CA TYR A 75 14.34 11.75 -2.95
C TYR A 75 14.69 10.38 -3.53
N HIS A 76 15.94 10.20 -3.94
CA HIS A 76 16.38 8.96 -4.56
C HIS A 76 17.19 8.11 -3.60
N GLN A 77 16.85 6.82 -3.56
CA GLN A 77 17.69 5.79 -2.96
C GLN A 77 18.31 4.93 -4.06
N GLU A 78 19.52 5.30 -4.50
CA GLU A 78 20.23 4.57 -5.57
C GLU A 78 20.63 3.15 -5.15
N LYS A 79 21.00 2.97 -3.88
CA LYS A 79 21.41 1.68 -3.31
C LYS A 79 20.49 1.29 -2.17
N ALA A 80 19.91 0.09 -2.28
CA ALA A 80 19.05 -0.50 -1.26
C ALA A 80 19.88 -0.97 -0.05
N LEU A 81 20.32 -0.04 0.79
CA LEU A 81 21.11 -0.29 1.99
C LEU A 81 20.26 -0.37 3.27
N GLY A 82 18.96 -0.64 3.15
CA GLY A 82 18.01 -0.70 4.26
C GLY A 82 17.08 0.51 4.37
N VAL A 83 16.09 0.38 5.24
CA VAL A 83 15.03 1.40 5.45
C VAL A 83 15.57 2.66 6.10
N GLY A 84 16.48 2.53 7.07
CA GLY A 84 17.13 3.68 7.71
C GLY A 84 17.89 4.52 6.68
N HIS A 85 18.62 3.88 5.77
CA HIS A 85 19.29 4.58 4.66
C HIS A 85 18.29 5.29 3.74
N ALA A 86 17.15 4.67 3.43
CA ALA A 86 16.12 5.30 2.60
C ALA A 86 15.61 6.60 3.23
N ILE A 87 15.31 6.58 4.53
CA ILE A 87 14.80 7.74 5.26
C ILE A 87 15.89 8.81 5.38
N HIS A 88 17.15 8.42 5.56
CA HIS A 88 18.28 9.35 5.55
C HIS A 88 18.41 10.11 4.21
N CYS A 89 18.13 9.47 3.07
CA CYS A 89 18.12 10.16 1.77
C CYS A 89 17.14 11.34 1.73
N ALA A 90 16.06 11.29 2.53
CA ALA A 90 15.09 12.39 2.68
C ALA A 90 15.37 13.27 3.91
N GLY A 91 16.61 13.29 4.42
CA GLY A 91 17.01 14.01 5.64
C GLY A 91 16.66 15.50 5.64
N ASP A 92 16.67 16.15 4.48
CA ASP A 92 16.29 17.56 4.32
C ASP A 92 14.80 17.84 4.58
N SER A 93 13.96 16.81 4.54
CA SER A 93 12.52 16.87 4.88
C SER A 93 12.20 16.41 6.30
N LEU A 94 13.21 15.95 7.06
CA LEU A 94 13.04 15.51 8.45
C LEU A 94 13.22 16.69 9.40
N SER A 95 12.22 17.59 9.43
CA SER A 95 12.19 18.75 10.32
C SER A 95 10.80 18.94 10.94
N GLY A 96 10.75 19.27 12.23
CA GLY A 96 9.51 19.43 12.98
C GLY A 96 8.76 18.11 13.13
N ARG A 97 7.42 18.16 13.05
CA ARG A 97 6.58 16.96 13.17
C ARG A 97 6.65 16.15 11.89
N CYS A 98 7.00 14.88 11.99
CA CYS A 98 7.14 13.99 10.85
C CYS A 98 6.35 12.71 11.06
N MET A 99 5.64 12.30 10.01
CA MET A 99 5.10 10.95 9.88
C MET A 99 5.90 10.19 8.84
N ILE A 100 6.27 8.95 9.15
CA ILE A 100 6.96 8.05 8.24
C ILE A 100 6.05 6.86 8.01
N ALA A 101 5.78 6.53 6.75
CA ALA A 101 4.91 5.43 6.38
C ALA A 101 5.53 4.59 5.26
N PHE A 102 5.42 3.27 5.37
CA PHE A 102 5.82 2.36 4.30
C PHE A 102 4.75 2.35 3.21
N ALA A 103 5.17 2.70 2.00
CA ALA A 103 4.31 2.97 0.85
C ALA A 103 3.54 1.77 0.28
N ASP A 104 3.71 0.59 0.85
CA ASP A 104 3.33 -0.68 0.23
C ASP A 104 2.35 -1.50 1.08
N THR A 105 1.74 -0.81 2.04
CA THR A 105 0.81 -1.31 3.04
C THR A 105 -0.36 -0.34 3.20
N LEU A 106 -1.56 -0.86 3.41
CA LEU A 106 -2.73 -0.09 3.84
C LEU A 106 -3.12 -0.47 5.26
N PHE A 107 -3.75 0.47 5.96
CA PHE A 107 -4.17 0.29 7.33
C PHE A 107 -5.61 0.74 7.50
N LYS A 108 -6.35 0.01 8.34
CA LYS A 108 -7.57 0.51 8.98
C LYS A 108 -7.24 0.78 10.44
N ALA A 109 -7.32 2.04 10.85
CA ALA A 109 -7.11 2.42 12.23
C ALA A 109 -7.85 3.72 12.54
N ASP A 110 -8.27 3.88 13.79
CA ASP A 110 -8.43 5.22 14.36
C ASP A 110 -7.01 5.73 14.64
N PHE A 111 -6.45 6.45 13.67
CA PHE A 111 -5.09 6.99 13.77
C PHE A 111 -4.98 8.12 14.79
N LYS A 112 -5.92 8.31 15.71
CA LYS A 112 -5.79 9.28 16.80
C LYS A 112 -4.55 8.97 17.63
N PHE A 113 -3.61 9.91 17.59
CA PHE A 113 -2.46 9.93 18.47
C PHE A 113 -2.32 11.33 19.07
N ASN A 114 -1.75 11.41 20.25
CA ASN A 114 -1.46 12.70 20.86
C ASN A 114 -0.17 13.26 20.24
N ALA A 115 -0.30 14.28 19.40
CA ALA A 115 0.84 14.94 18.75
C ALA A 115 1.82 15.62 19.74
N ALA A 116 1.46 15.74 21.03
CA ALA A 116 2.37 16.19 22.07
C ALA A 116 3.39 15.13 22.51
N GLU A 117 3.15 13.84 22.24
CA GLU A 117 4.10 12.75 22.53
C GLU A 117 5.38 12.91 21.69
N ASP A 118 6.54 12.48 22.24
CA ASP A 118 7.82 12.66 21.55
C ASP A 118 7.90 11.77 20.29
N GLY A 119 7.41 10.54 20.39
CA GLY A 119 7.22 9.64 19.26
C GLY A 119 6.09 8.63 19.48
N PHE A 120 5.52 8.15 18.39
CA PHE A 120 4.42 7.20 18.39
C PHE A 120 4.63 6.12 17.32
N ILE A 121 4.39 4.87 17.67
CA ILE A 121 4.65 3.70 16.82
C ILE A 121 3.38 2.88 16.70
N TRP A 122 2.92 2.66 15.47
CA TRP A 122 1.79 1.76 15.27
C TRP A 122 2.25 0.32 15.26
N VAL A 123 1.52 -0.52 15.97
CA VAL A 123 1.83 -1.93 16.17
C VAL A 123 0.60 -2.80 15.95
N GLN A 124 0.85 -4.07 15.67
CA GLN A 124 -0.19 -5.10 15.67
C GLN A 124 0.33 -6.36 16.35
N LYS A 125 -0.55 -7.02 17.11
CA LYS A 125 -0.25 -8.35 17.66
C LYS A 125 -0.24 -9.39 16.55
N VAL A 126 0.89 -10.06 16.38
CA VAL A 126 1.07 -11.12 15.39
C VAL A 126 1.50 -12.41 16.06
N LYS A 127 1.08 -13.56 15.49
CA LYS A 127 1.47 -14.88 16.02
C LYS A 127 2.96 -15.17 15.80
N ASP A 128 3.51 -14.73 14.68
CA ASP A 128 4.93 -14.89 14.34
C ASP A 128 5.56 -13.54 13.94
N PRO A 129 6.35 -12.94 14.84
CA PRO A 129 7.01 -11.65 14.60
C PRO A 129 8.37 -11.76 13.89
N SER A 130 8.85 -12.96 13.55
CA SER A 130 10.23 -13.19 13.09
C SER A 130 10.65 -12.38 11.84
N SER A 131 9.67 -11.98 11.04
CA SER A 131 9.87 -11.20 9.81
C SER A 131 9.81 -9.68 10.01
N PHE A 132 9.50 -9.21 11.22
CA PHE A 132 9.22 -7.80 11.50
C PHE A 132 10.12 -7.23 12.60
N GLY A 133 10.25 -5.91 12.62
CA GLY A 133 10.70 -5.22 13.83
C GLY A 133 9.61 -5.32 14.89
N VAL A 134 9.99 -5.52 16.16
CA VAL A 134 9.07 -5.56 17.29
C VAL A 134 9.45 -4.52 18.34
N VAL A 135 8.47 -4.16 19.16
CA VAL A 135 8.68 -3.33 20.34
C VAL A 135 8.37 -4.10 21.61
N LYS A 136 9.13 -3.85 22.67
CA LYS A 136 8.73 -4.18 24.04
C LYS A 136 8.25 -2.93 24.75
N LEU A 137 7.26 -3.08 25.60
CA LEU A 137 6.73 -2.01 26.43
C LEU A 137 7.16 -2.23 27.88
N ASP A 138 7.43 -1.12 28.58
CA ASP A 138 7.56 -1.13 30.03
C ASP A 138 6.18 -1.13 30.72
N HIS A 139 6.19 -1.13 32.05
CA HIS A 139 4.98 -1.13 32.88
C HIS A 139 4.13 0.14 32.77
N THR A 140 4.66 1.21 32.15
CA THR A 140 3.95 2.48 31.92
C THR A 140 3.38 2.60 30.51
N GLY A 141 3.62 1.59 29.66
CA GLY A 141 3.21 1.57 28.25
C GLY A 141 4.11 2.41 27.34
N VAL A 142 5.35 2.68 27.75
CA VAL A 142 6.38 3.32 26.92
C VAL A 142 7.29 2.23 26.34
N VAL A 143 7.76 2.41 25.11
CA VAL A 143 8.66 1.45 24.45
C VAL A 143 9.99 1.37 25.19
N SER A 144 10.33 0.18 25.66
CA SER A 144 11.58 -0.12 26.38
C SER A 144 12.70 -0.58 25.45
N GLU A 145 12.36 -1.27 24.36
CA GLU A 145 13.30 -1.82 23.37
C GLU A 145 12.68 -1.86 21.96
N PHE A 146 13.45 -1.48 20.95
CA PHE A 146 13.20 -1.78 19.53
C PHE A 146 14.10 -2.92 19.07
N ILE A 147 13.54 -3.92 18.40
CA ILE A 147 14.28 -5.13 18.03
C ILE A 147 13.95 -5.53 16.60
N GLU A 148 14.94 -5.55 15.70
CA GLU A 148 14.75 -5.95 14.30
C GLU A 148 14.72 -7.48 14.15
N LYS A 149 13.65 -8.01 13.55
CA LYS A 149 13.55 -9.42 13.09
C LYS A 149 14.15 -10.41 14.09
N PRO A 150 13.58 -10.47 15.30
CA PRO A 150 14.19 -11.18 16.41
C PRO A 150 14.26 -12.68 16.12
N ALA A 151 15.42 -13.29 16.36
CA ALA A 151 15.61 -14.73 16.15
C ALA A 151 14.79 -15.62 17.10
N LYS A 152 14.35 -15.04 18.23
CA LYS A 152 13.44 -15.67 19.21
C LYS A 152 12.25 -14.74 19.42
N PRO A 153 11.03 -15.25 19.63
CA PRO A 153 9.88 -14.41 19.91
C PRO A 153 10.05 -13.73 21.27
N VAL A 154 10.36 -12.43 21.25
CA VAL A 154 10.61 -11.59 22.44
C VAL A 154 9.47 -10.61 22.72
N SER A 155 8.62 -10.38 21.74
CA SER A 155 7.38 -9.59 21.79
C SER A 155 6.51 -9.99 20.59
N ASP A 156 5.20 -9.98 20.74
CA ASP A 156 4.23 -10.21 19.67
C ASP A 156 3.75 -8.89 19.03
N LEU A 157 4.19 -7.74 19.52
CA LEU A 157 3.86 -6.42 18.99
C LEU A 157 4.78 -6.08 17.81
N ALA A 158 4.34 -6.43 16.60
CA ALA A 158 5.05 -6.11 15.36
C ALA A 158 4.80 -4.66 14.94
N ILE A 159 5.86 -3.99 14.50
CA ILE A 159 5.82 -2.64 13.96
C ILE A 159 5.27 -2.71 12.53
N VAL A 160 4.23 -1.94 12.26
CA VAL A 160 3.45 -2.05 11.01
C VAL A 160 3.97 -1.13 9.90
N GLY A 161 5.04 -0.36 10.18
CA GLY A 161 5.64 0.55 9.22
C GLY A 161 5.02 1.96 9.19
N LEU A 162 4.38 2.37 10.29
CA LEU A 162 3.90 3.75 10.50
C LEU A 162 4.48 4.31 11.81
N TYR A 163 5.05 5.51 11.71
CA TYR A 163 5.78 6.17 12.79
C TYR A 163 5.41 7.65 12.81
N TYR A 164 5.32 8.22 14.00
CA TYR A 164 5.26 9.66 14.23
C TYR A 164 6.41 10.08 15.13
N LEU A 165 7.04 11.21 14.80
CA LEU A 165 7.97 11.92 15.67
C LEU A 165 7.61 13.39 15.72
N ARG A 166 7.69 13.97 16.91
CA ARG A 166 7.47 15.41 17.09
C ARG A 166 8.63 16.26 16.58
N GLU A 167 9.85 15.71 16.60
CA GLU A 167 11.10 16.37 16.24
C GLU A 167 11.89 15.49 15.26
N GLY A 168 11.59 15.62 13.97
CA GLY A 168 12.19 14.86 12.88
C GLY A 168 13.70 15.05 12.77
N GLU A 169 14.21 16.20 13.20
CA GLU A 169 15.64 16.50 13.23
C GLU A 169 16.40 15.49 14.09
N LYS A 170 15.81 15.05 15.22
CA LYS A 170 16.42 14.03 16.06
C LYS A 170 16.59 12.72 15.29
N LEU A 171 15.56 12.32 14.53
CA LEU A 171 15.64 11.12 13.69
C LEU A 171 16.69 11.28 12.59
N ARG A 172 16.75 12.43 11.92
CA ARG A 172 17.79 12.74 10.93
C ARG A 172 19.18 12.56 11.53
N ASP A 173 19.42 13.13 12.70
CA ASP A 173 20.72 13.10 13.37
C ASP A 173 21.07 11.66 13.83
N ALA A 174 20.08 10.90 14.33
CA ALA A 174 20.25 9.48 14.67
C ALA A 174 20.58 8.62 13.44
N LEU A 175 19.90 8.85 12.31
CA LEU A 175 20.17 8.17 11.04
C LEU A 175 21.57 8.50 10.52
N GLN A 176 21.95 9.78 10.57
CA GLN A 176 23.29 10.22 10.20
C GLN A 176 24.36 9.58 11.08
N HIS A 177 24.10 9.44 12.38
CA HIS A 177 25.00 8.76 13.32
C HIS A 177 25.21 7.30 12.94
N ILE A 178 24.13 6.50 12.78
CA ILE A 178 24.27 5.08 12.45
C ILE A 178 24.95 4.86 11.10
N ILE A 179 24.73 5.74 10.12
CA ILE A 179 25.38 5.67 8.80
C ILE A 179 26.87 5.96 8.93
N LYS A 180 27.24 7.05 9.63
CA LYS A 180 28.63 7.45 9.84
C LYS A 180 29.43 6.41 10.63
N GLN A 181 28.79 5.74 11.59
CA GLN A 181 29.41 4.68 12.40
C GLN A 181 29.31 3.30 11.75
N GLU A 182 28.72 3.19 10.55
CA GLU A 182 28.49 1.93 9.84
C GLU A 182 27.76 0.86 10.67
N ILE A 183 26.87 1.29 11.56
CA ILE A 183 26.06 0.39 12.40
C ILE A 183 25.00 -0.26 11.51
N ARG A 184 25.20 -1.54 11.21
CA ARG A 184 24.32 -2.34 10.35
C ARG A 184 23.83 -3.59 11.05
N GLU A 185 22.58 -3.92 10.81
CA GLU A 185 21.98 -5.20 11.20
C GLU A 185 21.67 -6.00 9.94
N LYS A 186 22.20 -7.23 9.86
CA LYS A 186 22.05 -8.10 8.67
C LYS A 186 22.47 -7.39 7.36
N ASN A 187 23.55 -6.60 7.41
CA ASN A 187 24.11 -5.79 6.31
C ASN A 187 23.27 -4.57 5.85
N GLU A 188 22.22 -4.20 6.59
CA GLU A 188 21.35 -3.06 6.28
C GLU A 188 21.37 -2.02 7.42
N TYR A 189 21.20 -0.75 7.07
CA TYR A 189 20.89 0.32 8.01
C TYR A 189 19.39 0.28 8.33
N GLN A 190 19.05 -0.18 9.53
CA GLN A 190 17.67 -0.35 9.96
C GLN A 190 17.14 0.89 10.65
N LEU A 191 15.85 1.17 10.45
CA LEU A 191 15.16 2.24 11.17
C LEU A 191 15.02 1.90 12.66
N THR A 192 14.81 0.63 13.00
CA THR A 192 14.74 0.12 14.38
C THR A 192 16.00 0.45 15.18
N THR A 193 17.19 0.33 14.59
CA THR A 193 18.45 0.74 15.21
C THR A 193 18.49 2.24 15.50
N ALA A 194 17.98 3.09 14.60
CA ALA A 194 17.92 4.54 14.82
C ALA A 194 16.88 4.91 15.90
N LEU A 195 15.73 4.24 15.93
CA LEU A 195 14.71 4.43 16.98
C LEU A 195 15.23 4.00 18.36
N GLU A 196 15.98 2.89 18.42
CA GLU A 196 16.65 2.45 19.65
C GLU A 196 17.67 3.50 20.13
N HIS A 197 18.45 4.09 19.21
CA HIS A 197 19.36 5.18 19.53
C HIS A 197 18.62 6.43 20.07
N LEU A 198 17.50 6.81 19.46
CA LEU A 198 16.66 7.92 19.95
C LEU A 198 16.13 7.66 21.35
N LYS A 199 15.61 6.45 21.60
CA LYS A 199 15.13 6.05 22.92
C LYS A 199 16.23 6.15 23.97
N ASN A 200 17.42 5.64 23.67
CA ASN A 200 18.56 5.69 24.58
C ASN A 200 19.05 7.12 24.86
N ASN A 201 18.72 8.07 23.97
CA ASN A 201 18.93 9.51 24.16
C ASN A 201 17.71 10.24 24.76
N GLY A 202 16.76 9.52 25.35
CA GLY A 202 15.66 10.08 26.13
C GLY A 202 14.38 10.38 25.38
N VAL A 203 14.27 10.04 24.09
CA VAL A 203 12.99 10.15 23.34
C VAL A 203 12.04 9.05 23.81
N ARG A 204 10.83 9.42 24.23
CA ARG A 204 9.82 8.45 24.68
C ARG A 204 8.87 8.10 23.55
N PHE A 205 8.75 6.81 23.28
CA PHE A 205 7.83 6.29 22.27
C PHE A 205 6.64 5.60 22.94
N ARG A 206 5.44 5.96 22.52
CA ARG A 206 4.22 5.21 22.84
C ARG A 206 3.78 4.39 21.63
N THR A 207 2.84 3.48 21.84
CA THR A 207 2.28 2.67 20.77
C THR A 207 0.78 2.86 20.60
N GLY A 208 0.30 2.71 19.37
CA GLY A 208 -1.12 2.55 19.04
C GLY A 208 -1.34 1.25 18.28
N GLU A 209 -2.46 0.58 18.54
CA GLU A 209 -2.84 -0.62 17.81
C GLU A 209 -3.61 -0.23 16.53
N ILE A 210 -3.38 -0.96 15.44
CA ILE A 210 -4.20 -0.85 14.22
C ILE A 210 -5.28 -1.94 14.20
N GLU A 211 -6.45 -1.63 13.66
CA GLU A 211 -7.55 -2.60 13.55
C GLU A 211 -7.25 -3.65 12.48
N GLU A 212 -6.75 -3.20 11.34
CA GLU A 212 -6.49 -4.06 10.18
C GLU A 212 -5.23 -3.63 9.44
N TRP A 213 -4.40 -4.62 9.11
CA TRP A 213 -3.16 -4.46 8.35
C TRP A 213 -3.27 -5.20 7.03
N LEU A 214 -3.16 -4.46 5.94
CA LEU A 214 -3.26 -4.98 4.59
C LEU A 214 -1.90 -4.85 3.89
N ASP A 215 -1.01 -5.84 4.09
CA ASP A 215 0.26 -5.94 3.36
C ASP A 215 -0.03 -6.33 1.90
N CYS A 216 0.14 -5.39 0.97
CA CYS A 216 -0.10 -5.60 -0.46
C CYS A 216 1.03 -6.42 -1.13
N GLY A 217 1.65 -7.38 -0.44
CA GLY A 217 2.94 -7.99 -0.79
C GLY A 217 2.98 -8.96 -1.98
N ASN A 218 1.84 -9.54 -2.35
CA ASN A 218 1.67 -10.49 -3.46
C ASN A 218 0.25 -10.36 -4.07
N LYS A 219 -0.04 -11.14 -5.12
CA LYS A 219 -1.32 -11.06 -5.86
C LYS A 219 -2.52 -11.27 -4.95
N GLU A 220 -2.49 -12.34 -4.16
CA GLU A 220 -3.57 -12.75 -3.27
C GLU A 220 -3.85 -11.66 -2.22
N ALA A 221 -2.79 -11.09 -1.66
CA ALA A 221 -2.89 -10.02 -0.68
C ALA A 221 -3.39 -8.71 -1.29
N ILE A 222 -3.07 -8.40 -2.55
CA ILE A 222 -3.66 -7.26 -3.26
C ILE A 222 -5.14 -7.48 -3.53
N LEU A 223 -5.56 -8.67 -3.96
CA LEU A 223 -6.98 -8.97 -4.16
C LEU A 223 -7.76 -8.87 -2.86
N HIS A 224 -7.21 -9.41 -1.77
CA HIS A 224 -7.79 -9.25 -0.44
C HIS A 224 -7.87 -7.77 -0.02
N SER A 225 -6.79 -7.01 -0.23
CA SER A 225 -6.79 -5.57 0.06
C SER A 225 -7.85 -4.83 -0.77
N ASN A 226 -8.06 -5.24 -2.02
CA ASN A 226 -9.08 -4.70 -2.89
C ASN A 226 -10.49 -4.98 -2.39
N GLU A 227 -10.79 -6.23 -2.04
CA GLU A 227 -12.04 -6.62 -1.39
C GLU A 227 -12.30 -5.76 -0.14
N ARG A 228 -11.33 -5.68 0.78
CA ARG A 228 -11.47 -4.92 2.04
C ARG A 228 -11.67 -3.44 1.80
N MET A 229 -10.93 -2.84 0.86
CA MET A 229 -11.08 -1.42 0.55
C MET A 229 -12.42 -1.10 -0.13
N LEU A 230 -12.91 -1.99 -1.00
CA LEU A 230 -14.24 -1.89 -1.60
C LEU A 230 -15.34 -1.96 -0.53
N GLU A 231 -15.18 -2.83 0.47
CA GLU A 231 -16.11 -2.91 1.60
C GLU A 231 -16.09 -1.66 2.48
N ILE A 232 -14.91 -1.16 2.85
CA ILE A 232 -14.77 0.04 3.68
C ILE A 232 -15.41 1.26 2.99
N HIS A 233 -15.37 1.31 1.66
CA HIS A 233 -15.85 2.44 0.86
C HIS A 233 -17.17 2.13 0.14
N ARG A 234 -17.89 1.07 0.54
CA ARG A 234 -19.10 0.59 -0.12
C ARG A 234 -20.12 1.72 -0.35
N ASP A 235 -20.26 2.61 0.63
CA ASP A 235 -21.25 3.69 0.62
C ASP A 235 -20.76 4.99 -0.05
N ASN A 236 -19.52 5.03 -0.57
CA ASN A 236 -18.90 6.25 -1.10
C ASN A 236 -19.08 6.45 -2.62
N GLY A 237 -19.98 5.71 -3.26
CA GLY A 237 -20.22 5.82 -4.72
C GLY A 237 -19.00 5.38 -5.54
N LEU A 238 -18.80 4.07 -5.66
CA LEU A 238 -17.61 3.48 -6.31
C LEU A 238 -17.73 3.34 -7.84
N VAL A 239 -18.84 3.75 -8.43
CA VAL A 239 -19.08 3.75 -9.88
C VAL A 239 -19.06 5.19 -10.39
N ALA A 240 -18.14 5.49 -11.30
CA ALA A 240 -18.02 6.82 -11.90
C ALA A 240 -19.28 7.18 -12.71
N GLY A 241 -19.74 8.42 -12.59
CA GLY A 241 -20.97 8.87 -13.27
C GLY A 241 -20.92 8.88 -14.80
N ASN A 242 -19.73 8.83 -15.39
CA ASN A 242 -19.51 8.70 -16.83
C ASN A 242 -19.12 7.27 -17.28
N ALA A 243 -19.21 6.28 -16.39
CA ALA A 243 -19.09 4.89 -16.78
C ALA A 243 -20.33 4.45 -17.58
N VAL A 244 -20.12 3.62 -18.60
CA VAL A 244 -21.18 3.10 -19.46
C VAL A 244 -21.48 1.67 -19.04
N VAL A 245 -22.71 1.40 -18.61
CA VAL A 245 -23.18 0.06 -18.24
C VAL A 245 -24.41 -0.27 -19.08
N GLU A 246 -24.26 -1.19 -20.03
CA GLU A 246 -25.32 -1.60 -20.96
C GLU A 246 -25.54 -3.11 -20.85
N ASN A 247 -26.81 -3.54 -20.71
CA ASN A 247 -27.20 -4.96 -20.62
C ASN A 247 -26.35 -5.77 -19.63
N SER A 248 -25.98 -5.16 -18.50
CA SER A 248 -25.01 -5.72 -17.57
C SER A 248 -25.50 -5.61 -16.13
N ILE A 249 -24.98 -6.47 -15.26
CA ILE A 249 -25.26 -6.48 -13.83
C ILE A 249 -23.96 -6.17 -13.09
N ILE A 250 -24.01 -5.19 -12.20
CA ILE A 250 -22.94 -4.92 -11.24
C ILE A 250 -23.38 -5.48 -9.90
N ILE A 251 -22.61 -6.40 -9.33
CA ILE A 251 -22.83 -6.98 -8.01
C ILE A 251 -21.89 -6.26 -7.04
N GLU A 252 -22.46 -5.47 -6.14
CA GLU A 252 -21.68 -4.66 -5.20
C GLU A 252 -20.99 -5.50 -4.10
N PRO A 253 -19.87 -5.01 -3.54
CA PRO A 253 -19.20 -3.75 -3.89
C PRO A 253 -18.24 -3.93 -5.08
N CYS A 254 -18.23 -2.95 -5.99
CA CYS A 254 -17.33 -2.88 -7.13
C CYS A 254 -16.86 -1.44 -7.35
N TYR A 255 -15.62 -1.28 -7.82
CA TYR A 255 -15.15 0.00 -8.35
C TYR A 255 -15.21 -0.02 -9.87
N ILE A 256 -15.84 0.99 -10.46
CA ILE A 256 -15.89 1.17 -11.92
C ILE A 256 -15.42 2.59 -12.24
N GLY A 257 -14.22 2.69 -12.81
CA GLY A 257 -13.54 3.95 -13.07
C GLY A 257 -14.15 4.75 -14.22
N GLU A 258 -13.66 5.98 -14.36
CA GLU A 258 -14.14 6.92 -15.37
C GLU A 258 -14.04 6.37 -16.80
N ASN A 259 -15.08 6.61 -17.59
CA ASN A 259 -15.19 6.16 -18.98
C ASN A 259 -15.00 4.63 -19.17
N ALA A 260 -15.12 3.83 -18.11
CA ALA A 260 -15.15 2.38 -18.24
C ALA A 260 -16.45 1.95 -18.96
N VAL A 261 -16.35 0.90 -19.77
CA VAL A 261 -17.47 0.39 -20.57
C VAL A 261 -17.72 -1.07 -20.20
N ILE A 262 -18.90 -1.34 -19.65
CA ILE A 262 -19.35 -2.68 -19.25
C ILE A 262 -20.57 -3.05 -20.11
N ARG A 263 -20.44 -4.11 -20.92
CA ARG A 263 -21.45 -4.53 -21.89
C ARG A 263 -21.73 -6.02 -21.83
N ASN A 264 -23.00 -6.41 -21.76
CA ASN A 264 -23.41 -7.81 -21.73
C ASN A 264 -22.63 -8.64 -20.68
N ALA A 265 -22.40 -8.07 -19.49
CA ALA A 265 -21.47 -8.61 -18.51
C ALA A 265 -22.07 -8.69 -17.11
N VAL A 266 -21.51 -9.57 -16.28
CA VAL A 266 -21.77 -9.61 -14.83
C VAL A 266 -20.45 -9.32 -14.12
N VAL A 267 -20.41 -8.21 -13.39
CA VAL A 267 -19.20 -7.71 -12.73
C VAL A 267 -19.44 -7.65 -11.23
N GLY A 268 -18.72 -8.47 -10.48
CA GLY A 268 -18.72 -8.46 -9.02
C GLY A 268 -19.19 -9.76 -8.36
N PRO A 269 -19.11 -9.84 -7.02
CA PRO A 269 -18.59 -8.80 -6.12
C PRO A 269 -17.06 -8.68 -6.17
N TYR A 270 -16.55 -7.61 -5.56
CA TYR A 270 -15.13 -7.33 -5.33
C TYR A 270 -14.30 -7.11 -6.59
N VAL A 271 -14.92 -6.52 -7.61
CA VAL A 271 -14.23 -6.21 -8.86
C VAL A 271 -13.89 -4.73 -8.93
N SER A 272 -12.66 -4.44 -9.32
CA SER A 272 -12.21 -3.09 -9.68
C SER A 272 -11.91 -3.04 -11.18
N VAL A 273 -12.63 -2.19 -11.92
CA VAL A 273 -12.38 -1.89 -13.32
C VAL A 273 -11.82 -0.47 -13.43
N GLY A 274 -10.58 -0.37 -13.91
CA GLY A 274 -9.87 0.89 -14.11
C GLY A 274 -10.48 1.77 -15.19
N HIS A 275 -10.02 3.02 -15.24
CA HIS A 275 -10.56 4.00 -16.17
C HIS A 275 -10.22 3.64 -17.64
N ASN A 276 -11.11 4.03 -18.56
CA ASN A 276 -11.02 3.72 -20.00
C ASN A 276 -10.89 2.22 -20.31
N SER A 277 -11.27 1.32 -19.41
CA SER A 277 -11.25 -0.12 -19.64
C SER A 277 -12.60 -0.61 -20.17
N THR A 278 -12.58 -1.71 -20.93
CA THR A 278 -13.78 -2.32 -21.50
C THR A 278 -13.92 -3.77 -21.06
N VAL A 279 -15.10 -4.14 -20.57
CA VAL A 279 -15.48 -5.51 -20.21
C VAL A 279 -16.73 -5.87 -21.03
N GLU A 280 -16.62 -6.86 -21.92
CA GLU A 280 -17.70 -7.22 -22.84
C GLU A 280 -17.96 -8.74 -22.88
N ASN A 281 -19.21 -9.17 -22.74
CA ASN A 281 -19.59 -10.59 -22.77
C ASN A 281 -18.78 -11.41 -21.74
N THR A 282 -18.67 -10.90 -20.51
CA THR A 282 -17.77 -11.45 -19.49
C THR A 282 -18.46 -11.56 -18.13
N VAL A 283 -18.13 -12.60 -17.38
CA VAL A 283 -18.44 -12.73 -15.95
C VAL A 283 -17.14 -12.58 -15.16
N ILE A 284 -17.11 -11.69 -14.17
CA ILE A 284 -15.90 -11.41 -13.39
C ILE A 284 -16.22 -11.26 -11.90
N THR A 285 -15.43 -11.91 -11.04
CA THR A 285 -15.51 -11.86 -9.57
C THR A 285 -14.13 -11.67 -8.97
N ASN A 286 -14.03 -11.04 -7.79
CA ASN A 286 -12.79 -10.93 -7.00
C ASN A 286 -11.54 -10.60 -7.83
N SER A 287 -11.60 -9.54 -8.63
CA SER A 287 -10.58 -9.28 -9.65
C SER A 287 -10.28 -7.80 -9.83
N ILE A 288 -9.08 -7.50 -10.31
CA ILE A 288 -8.64 -6.14 -10.64
C ILE A 288 -8.29 -6.08 -12.12
N ILE A 289 -9.05 -5.30 -12.87
CA ILE A 289 -8.74 -4.91 -14.23
C ILE A 289 -8.19 -3.49 -14.16
N GLN A 290 -6.89 -3.31 -14.41
CA GLN A 290 -6.28 -1.98 -14.38
C GLN A 290 -6.69 -1.16 -15.63
N ASN A 291 -6.07 0.01 -15.83
CA ASN A 291 -6.55 1.04 -16.72
C ASN A 291 -6.30 0.72 -18.21
N LYS A 292 -7.18 1.24 -19.08
CA LYS A 292 -7.07 1.10 -20.55
C LYS A 292 -7.02 -0.35 -21.05
N SER A 293 -7.61 -1.28 -20.31
CA SER A 293 -7.58 -2.72 -20.60
C SER A 293 -8.88 -3.22 -21.22
N GLN A 294 -8.79 -4.28 -22.01
CA GLN A 294 -9.92 -4.85 -22.74
C GLN A 294 -10.08 -6.33 -22.38
N ILE A 295 -11.23 -6.68 -21.81
CA ILE A 295 -11.61 -8.05 -21.45
C ILE A 295 -12.84 -8.42 -22.26
N LYS A 296 -12.78 -9.53 -22.99
CA LYS A 296 -13.90 -10.00 -23.80
C LYS A 296 -14.06 -11.51 -23.75
N ASN A 297 -15.32 -11.99 -23.73
CA ASN A 297 -15.66 -13.42 -23.81
C ASN A 297 -14.95 -14.27 -22.73
N ALA A 298 -15.07 -13.87 -21.47
CA ALA A 298 -14.26 -14.43 -20.38
C ALA A 298 -15.10 -14.77 -19.14
N VAL A 299 -14.63 -15.74 -18.37
CA VAL A 299 -15.06 -15.98 -16.98
C VAL A 299 -13.81 -15.87 -16.11
N LEU A 300 -13.74 -14.85 -15.27
CA LEU A 300 -12.57 -14.53 -14.46
C LEU A 300 -12.93 -14.54 -12.97
N ASP A 301 -12.13 -15.25 -12.18
CA ASP A 301 -12.17 -15.18 -10.72
C ASP A 301 -10.75 -14.98 -10.19
N SER A 302 -10.62 -14.26 -9.08
CA SER A 302 -9.34 -14.11 -8.36
C SER A 302 -8.19 -13.69 -9.28
N SER A 303 -8.45 -12.72 -10.17
CA SER A 303 -7.59 -12.38 -11.31
C SER A 303 -7.11 -10.93 -11.28
N MET A 304 -5.90 -10.71 -11.81
CA MET A 304 -5.35 -9.36 -12.01
C MET A 304 -4.94 -9.19 -13.47
N VAL A 305 -5.39 -8.11 -14.10
CA VAL A 305 -5.02 -7.73 -15.47
C VAL A 305 -4.38 -6.35 -15.43
N GLY A 306 -3.15 -6.24 -15.94
CA GLY A 306 -2.35 -5.01 -15.94
C GLY A 306 -2.91 -3.92 -16.86
N ASN A 307 -2.30 -2.74 -16.81
CA ASN A 307 -2.66 -1.62 -17.68
C ASN A 307 -2.49 -1.98 -19.17
N SER A 308 -3.29 -1.36 -20.04
CA SER A 308 -3.19 -1.47 -21.51
C SER A 308 -3.17 -2.92 -22.02
N SER A 309 -3.79 -3.83 -21.28
CA SER A 309 -3.75 -5.27 -21.56
C SER A 309 -5.02 -5.70 -22.26
N ARG A 310 -4.92 -6.69 -23.15
CA ARG A 310 -6.06 -7.25 -23.89
C ARG A 310 -6.15 -8.75 -23.64
N TYR A 311 -7.28 -9.18 -23.11
CA TYR A 311 -7.63 -10.59 -22.94
C TYR A 311 -8.94 -10.88 -23.67
N ILE A 312 -8.89 -11.80 -24.64
CA ILE A 312 -10.07 -12.29 -25.35
C ILE A 312 -10.12 -13.79 -25.12
N GLY A 313 -11.10 -14.24 -24.34
CA GLY A 313 -11.33 -15.66 -24.15
C GLY A 313 -11.98 -16.31 -25.37
N SER A 314 -12.12 -17.63 -25.31
CA SER A 314 -12.81 -18.40 -26.35
C SER A 314 -14.29 -18.54 -26.00
N ARG A 315 -15.14 -18.42 -27.01
CA ARG A 315 -16.55 -18.83 -26.93
C ARG A 315 -16.61 -20.29 -27.39
N ASP A 316 -17.21 -21.13 -26.58
CA ASP A 316 -17.53 -22.50 -27.01
C ASP A 316 -18.79 -22.48 -27.89
N GLU A 317 -18.74 -23.23 -28.97
CA GLU A 317 -19.91 -23.62 -29.76
C GLU A 317 -20.05 -25.14 -29.64
N LEU A 318 -21.17 -25.58 -29.10
CA LEU A 318 -21.42 -26.98 -28.77
C LEU A 318 -22.70 -27.43 -29.48
N ASN A 319 -22.59 -28.54 -30.20
CA ASN A 319 -23.73 -29.28 -30.76
C ASN A 319 -23.69 -30.70 -30.17
N LEU A 320 -24.34 -30.89 -29.04
CA LEU A 320 -24.38 -32.16 -28.32
C LEU A 320 -25.74 -32.83 -28.53
N GLY A 321 -25.73 -34.13 -28.87
CA GLY A 321 -26.93 -34.96 -28.93
C GLY A 321 -27.25 -35.64 -27.60
N ASP A 322 -28.38 -36.33 -27.54
CA ASP A 322 -28.85 -37.04 -26.35
C ASP A 322 -27.78 -37.99 -25.76
N PHE A 323 -27.74 -38.11 -24.44
CA PHE A 323 -26.79 -38.94 -23.68
C PHE A 323 -25.30 -38.57 -23.81
N SER A 324 -24.98 -37.36 -24.30
CA SER A 324 -23.61 -36.85 -24.37
C SER A 324 -23.15 -36.20 -23.06
N ASN A 325 -21.89 -36.38 -22.69
CA ASN A 325 -21.26 -35.70 -21.56
C ASN A 325 -20.06 -34.89 -22.06
N PHE A 326 -20.07 -33.57 -21.79
CA PHE A 326 -18.94 -32.69 -22.02
C PHE A 326 -18.57 -32.00 -20.70
N SER A 327 -17.27 -31.99 -20.36
CA SER A 327 -16.76 -31.34 -19.16
C SER A 327 -15.48 -30.59 -19.51
N ARG A 328 -15.46 -29.30 -19.19
CA ARG A 328 -14.27 -28.46 -19.21
C ARG A 328 -13.84 -28.28 -17.75
N ARG A 329 -12.62 -28.72 -17.41
CA ARG A 329 -12.01 -28.48 -16.09
C ARG A 329 -11.31 -27.13 -16.09
#